data_AF-A0A820R4P1-F1
#
_entry.id   AF-A0A820R4P1-F1
#
_cell.length_a   1.000
_cell.length_b   1.000
_cell.length_c   1.000
_cell.angle_alpha   90.00
_cell.angle_beta   90.00
_cell.angle_gamma   90.00
#
_symmetry.space_group_name_H-M   'P 1'
#
loop_
_entity.id
_entity.type
_entity.pdbx_description
1 polymer ?
#
loop_
_entity_poly.entity_id
_entity_poly.type
_entity_poly.pdbx_seq_one_letter_code
_entity_poly.pdbx_strand_id
1 'polypeptide(L)'
;PELSQETLTKITEQVEQQCPVGAHFNRFGIGEGVVWTEWTQTAGNLTFKVKGRLHQVTQAKALVSVNVTKFTRVDHFIQYSCTENRMRQALDYMREQNVSIEMKNLCIFLR
;
A
#
# COMPACT_ATOMS: atom_id res chain seq x y z
N PRO A 1 -19.08 11.96 6.75
CA PRO A 1 -18.08 11.14 6.03
C PRO A 1 -16.96 11.98 5.40
N GLU A 2 -17.31 13.04 4.66
CA GLU A 2 -16.37 13.90 3.93
C GLU A 2 -15.35 14.61 4.85
N LEU A 3 -15.81 15.23 5.95
CA LEU A 3 -14.91 15.88 6.94
C LEU A 3 -13.86 14.93 7.51
N SER A 4 -14.22 13.66 7.71
CA SER A 4 -13.30 12.63 8.19
C SER A 4 -12.26 12.30 7.13
N GLN A 5 -12.64 12.21 5.85
CA GLN A 5 -11.71 11.93 4.76
C GLN A 5 -10.64 13.03 4.61
N GLU A 6 -11.02 14.30 4.72
CA GLU A 6 -10.07 15.41 4.68
C GLU A 6 -9.05 15.32 5.83
N THR A 7 -9.52 15.01 7.03
CA THR A 7 -8.66 14.90 8.22
C THR A 7 -7.66 13.75 8.06
N LEU A 8 -8.13 12.57 7.64
CA LEU A 8 -7.29 11.40 7.40
C LEU A 8 -6.24 11.69 6.31
N THR A 9 -6.62 12.43 5.27
CA THR A 9 -5.73 12.83 4.17
C THR A 9 -4.65 13.79 4.67
N LYS A 10 -5.01 14.85 5.40
CA LYS A 10 -4.06 15.82 5.96
C LYS A 10 -3.02 15.16 6.87
N ILE A 11 -3.47 14.25 7.74
CA ILE A 11 -2.55 13.52 8.63
C ILE A 11 -1.60 12.64 7.81
N THR A 12 -2.12 11.98 6.78
CA THR A 12 -1.29 11.15 5.88
C THR A 12 -0.29 11.99 5.09
N GLU A 13 -0.67 13.18 4.62
CA GLU A 13 0.23 14.11 3.92
C GLU A 13 1.38 14.58 4.82
N GLN A 14 1.11 14.85 6.10
CA GLN A 14 2.15 15.20 7.07
C GLN A 14 3.13 14.04 7.30
N VAL A 15 2.61 12.81 7.43
CA VAL A 15 3.45 11.60 7.54
C VAL A 15 4.26 11.36 6.26
N GLU A 16 3.69 11.63 5.08
CA GLU A 16 4.40 11.52 3.81
C GLU A 16 5.51 12.57 3.67
N GLN A 17 5.35 13.77 4.21
CA GLN A 17 6.43 14.76 4.23
C GLN A 17 7.59 14.32 5.15
N GLN A 18 7.28 13.74 6.30
CA GLN A 18 8.29 13.22 7.22
C GLN A 18 7.73 12.12 8.12
N CYS A 19 8.35 10.94 8.08
CA CYS A 19 7.98 9.82 8.94
C CYS A 19 8.24 10.16 10.42
N PRO A 20 7.21 10.23 11.28
CA PRO A 20 7.40 10.60 12.69
C PRO A 20 8.16 9.52 13.46
N VAL A 21 7.97 8.24 13.11
CA VAL A 21 8.69 7.11 13.72
C VAL A 21 10.17 7.17 13.36
N GLY A 22 10.50 7.45 12.10
CA GLY A 22 11.89 7.64 11.67
C GLY A 22 12.54 8.82 12.41
N ALA A 23 11.84 9.94 12.47
CA ALA A 23 12.32 11.14 13.17
C ALA A 23 12.62 10.86 14.66
N HIS A 24 11.77 10.09 15.34
CA HIS A 24 12.00 9.65 16.72
C HIS A 24 13.33 8.90 16.90
N PHE A 25 13.77 8.16 15.88
CA PHE A 25 15.05 7.43 15.87
C PHE A 25 16.19 8.17 15.14
N ASN A 26 16.08 9.50 14.93
CA ASN A 26 17.05 10.30 14.18
C ASN A 26 17.31 9.77 12.74
N ARG A 27 16.31 9.17 12.12
CA ARG A 27 16.33 8.72 10.72
C ARG A 27 15.31 9.54 9.92
N PHE A 28 15.81 10.42 9.06
CA PHE A 28 14.95 11.31 8.29
C PHE A 28 14.58 10.69 6.94
N GLY A 29 13.29 10.74 6.61
CA GLY A 29 12.74 10.21 5.37
C GLY A 29 11.22 10.38 5.33
N ILE A 30 10.62 10.09 4.18
CA ILE A 30 9.17 10.14 3.96
C ILE A 30 8.47 8.94 4.60
N GLY A 31 7.22 9.09 5.04
CA GLY A 31 6.39 8.01 5.55
C GLY A 31 5.39 7.49 4.51
N GLU A 32 5.08 6.20 4.56
CA GLU A 32 4.15 5.58 3.60
C GLU A 32 2.69 6.02 3.82
N GLY A 33 2.31 6.22 5.09
CA GLY A 33 0.97 6.63 5.48
C GLY A 33 0.60 6.15 6.88
N VAL A 34 -0.70 6.02 7.15
CA VAL A 34 -1.25 5.75 8.49
C VAL A 34 -2.19 4.56 8.45
N VAL A 35 -2.03 3.66 9.43
CA VAL A 35 -2.99 2.60 9.73
C VAL A 35 -3.91 3.08 10.84
N TRP A 36 -5.21 3.09 10.56
CA TRP A 36 -6.27 3.46 11.48
C TRP A 36 -6.90 2.20 12.01
N THR A 37 -7.03 2.09 13.32
CA THR A 37 -7.62 0.94 13.99
C THR A 37 -8.57 1.42 15.07
N GLU A 38 -9.74 0.80 15.16
CA GLU A 38 -10.74 1.06 16.18
C GLU A 38 -11.44 -0.24 16.52
N TRP A 39 -11.71 -0.48 17.80
CA TRP A 39 -12.53 -1.62 18.21
C TRP A 39 -13.94 -1.15 18.54
N THR A 40 -14.94 -1.86 18.02
CA THR A 40 -16.33 -1.64 18.39
C THR A 40 -16.97 -2.95 18.85
N GLN A 41 -17.91 -2.85 19.78
CA GLN A 41 -18.62 -4.02 20.30
C GLN A 41 -19.43 -4.75 19.20
N THR A 42 -19.89 -4.02 18.17
CA THR A 42 -20.75 -4.55 17.10
C THR A 42 -19.99 -5.04 15.88
N ALA A 43 -18.86 -4.43 15.52
CA ALA A 43 -18.09 -4.79 14.32
C ALA A 43 -16.69 -5.36 14.61
N GLY A 44 -16.28 -5.44 15.89
CA GLY A 44 -14.93 -5.85 16.27
C GLY A 44 -13.87 -4.83 15.81
N ASN A 45 -12.71 -5.33 15.40
CA ASN A 45 -11.59 -4.50 14.91
C ASN A 45 -11.87 -3.97 13.50
N LEU A 46 -12.12 -2.68 13.39
CA LEU A 46 -12.15 -1.95 12.14
C LEU A 46 -10.75 -1.40 11.88
N THR A 47 -10.08 -1.92 10.86
CA THR A 47 -8.73 -1.47 10.49
C THR A 47 -8.67 -1.17 9.01
N PHE A 48 -8.15 0.01 8.67
CA PHE A 48 -7.87 0.40 7.30
C PHE A 48 -6.60 1.26 7.26
N LYS A 49 -6.02 1.42 6.06
CA LYS A 49 -4.83 2.23 5.86
C LYS A 49 -5.08 3.31 4.82
N VAL A 50 -4.51 4.48 5.07
CA VAL A 50 -4.46 5.58 4.11
C VAL A 50 -2.99 5.78 3.76
N LYS A 51 -2.67 5.74 2.46
CA LYS A 51 -1.31 5.91 1.94
C LYS A 51 -1.15 7.26 1.27
N GLY A 52 0.01 7.88 1.48
CA GLY A 52 0.39 9.10 0.80
C GLY A 52 0.48 8.92 -0.72
N ARG A 53 0.40 10.01 -1.47
CA ARG A 53 0.27 9.97 -2.93
C ARG A 53 1.50 9.38 -3.60
N LEU A 54 2.69 9.59 -3.04
CA LEU A 54 3.95 9.03 -3.56
C LEU A 54 4.03 7.51 -3.34
N HIS A 55 3.26 6.98 -2.39
CA HIS A 55 3.21 5.56 -2.04
C HIS A 55 1.97 4.83 -2.58
N GLN A 56 1.12 5.53 -3.33
CA GLN A 56 -0.02 4.95 -4.02
C GLN A 56 0.44 4.24 -5.30
N VAL A 57 0.30 2.91 -5.31
CA VAL A 57 0.59 2.05 -6.47
C VAL A 57 -0.46 2.20 -7.57
N THR A 58 -1.69 2.48 -7.17
CA THR A 58 -2.82 2.74 -8.07
C THR A 58 -3.33 4.13 -7.77
N GLN A 59 -3.44 4.99 -8.79
CA GLN A 59 -4.22 6.21 -8.63
C GLN A 59 -5.64 5.80 -8.21
N ALA A 60 -6.19 6.48 -7.20
CA ALA A 60 -7.56 6.23 -6.76
C ALA A 60 -8.45 6.29 -7.99
N LYS A 61 -9.01 5.12 -8.39
CA LYS A 61 -9.94 5.08 -9.51
C LYS A 61 -11.10 5.98 -9.11
N ALA A 62 -11.42 6.96 -9.96
CA ALA A 62 -12.74 7.56 -9.94
C ALA A 62 -13.76 6.41 -9.82
N LEU A 63 -14.84 6.60 -9.05
CA LEU A 63 -15.89 5.61 -8.83
C LEU A 63 -16.58 5.28 -10.16
N VAL A 64 -15.92 4.51 -11.02
CA VAL A 64 -16.49 3.96 -12.24
C VAL A 64 -17.39 2.83 -11.79
N SER A 65 -18.65 2.87 -12.24
CA SER A 65 -19.63 1.84 -11.96
C SER A 65 -19.02 0.47 -12.28
N VAL A 66 -18.91 -0.39 -11.27
CA VAL A 66 -18.38 -1.74 -11.41
C VAL A 66 -19.38 -2.50 -12.27
N ASN A 67 -19.19 -2.46 -13.58
CA ASN A 67 -19.93 -3.31 -14.50
C ASN A 67 -19.36 -4.72 -14.31
N VAL A 68 -20.09 -5.56 -13.56
CA VAL A 68 -19.70 -6.93 -13.14
C VAL A 68 -19.64 -7.90 -14.34
N THR A 69 -19.54 -7.40 -15.57
CA THR A 69 -19.48 -8.23 -16.76
C THR A 69 -18.06 -8.80 -16.92
N LYS A 70 -17.85 -9.95 -16.27
CA LYS A 70 -17.03 -11.06 -16.78
C LYS A 70 -15.54 -10.76 -17.01
N PHE A 71 -14.74 -10.84 -15.93
CA PHE A 71 -13.32 -11.20 -16.06
C PHE A 71 -13.18 -12.70 -16.33
N THR A 72 -13.58 -13.18 -17.50
CA THR A 72 -13.50 -14.61 -17.89
C THR A 72 -12.19 -14.97 -18.60
N ARG A 73 -11.14 -14.16 -18.47
CA ARG A 73 -9.85 -14.41 -19.16
C ARG A 73 -8.68 -14.26 -18.20
N VAL A 74 -7.96 -15.36 -18.02
CA VAL A 74 -6.72 -15.44 -17.22
C VAL A 74 -5.72 -14.36 -17.66
N ASP A 75 -5.62 -14.08 -18.96
CA ASP A 75 -4.74 -13.06 -19.53
C ASP A 75 -4.94 -11.67 -18.88
N HIS A 76 -6.20 -11.28 -18.65
CA HIS A 76 -6.51 -9.98 -18.06
C HIS A 76 -6.08 -9.94 -16.59
N PHE A 77 -6.26 -11.04 -15.86
CA PHE A 77 -5.79 -11.13 -14.48
C PHE A 77 -4.27 -11.07 -14.40
N ILE A 78 -3.56 -11.76 -15.30
CA ILE A 78 -2.09 -11.70 -15.40
C ILE A 78 -1.64 -10.27 -15.64
N GLN A 79 -2.21 -9.58 -16.63
CA GLN A 79 -1.84 -8.19 -16.92
C GLN A 79 -2.12 -7.23 -15.75
N TYR A 80 -3.22 -7.44 -15.03
CA TYR A 80 -3.57 -6.65 -13.85
C TYR A 80 -2.63 -6.88 -12.66
N SER A 81 -2.19 -8.12 -12.44
CA SER A 81 -1.45 -8.53 -11.23
C SER A 81 0.07 -8.52 -11.41
N CYS A 82 0.58 -8.87 -12.58
CA CYS A 82 2.01 -8.96 -12.90
C CYS A 82 2.55 -7.63 -13.44
N THR A 83 2.46 -6.56 -12.65
CA THR A 83 2.98 -5.23 -13.02
C THR A 83 4.46 -5.07 -12.72
N GLU A 84 5.14 -4.16 -13.42
CA GLU A 84 6.54 -3.81 -13.10
C GLU A 84 6.69 -3.30 -11.66
N ASN A 85 5.69 -2.59 -11.13
CA ASN A 85 5.70 -2.15 -9.74
C ASN A 85 5.69 -3.34 -8.76
N ARG A 86 4.96 -4.42 -9.06
CA ARG A 86 4.98 -5.64 -8.26
C ARG A 86 6.36 -6.30 -8.27
N MET A 87 7.07 -6.25 -9.40
CA MET A 87 8.47 -6.69 -9.47
C MET A 87 9.39 -5.81 -8.62
N ARG A 88 9.26 -4.48 -8.70
CA ARG A 88 10.09 -3.55 -7.90
C ARG A 88 9.89 -3.77 -6.39
N GLN A 89 8.63 -3.97 -5.97
CA GLN A 89 8.32 -4.35 -4.59
C GLN A 89 8.99 -5.66 -4.17
N ALA A 90 9.09 -6.64 -5.06
CA ALA A 90 9.80 -7.89 -4.79
C ALA A 90 11.28 -7.63 -4.50
N LEU A 91 11.91 -6.79 -5.31
CA LEU A 91 13.33 -6.44 -5.16
C LEU A 91 13.57 -5.65 -3.88
N ASP A 92 12.70 -4.71 -3.53
CA ASP A 92 12.81 -3.93 -2.31
C ASP A 92 12.64 -4.81 -1.06
N TYR A 93 11.65 -5.71 -1.06
CA TYR A 93 11.49 -6.69 0.00
C TYR A 93 12.74 -7.56 0.19
N MET A 94 13.35 -8.04 -0.90
CA MET A 94 14.59 -8.83 -0.82
C MET A 94 15.76 -8.03 -0.22
N ARG A 95 15.87 -6.74 -0.56
CA ARG A 95 16.89 -5.84 0.02
C ARG A 95 16.66 -5.63 1.52
N GLU A 96 15.41 -5.40 1.94
CA GLU A 96 15.04 -5.25 3.35
C GLU A 96 15.37 -6.49 4.19
N GLN A 97 15.22 -7.68 3.60
CA GLN A 97 15.56 -8.94 4.25
C GLN A 97 17.06 -9.29 4.18
N ASN A 98 17.91 -8.40 3.62
CA ASN A 98 19.33 -8.65 3.37
C ASN A 98 19.60 -9.94 2.55
N VAL A 99 18.73 -10.26 1.60
CA VAL A 99 18.86 -11.44 0.73
C VAL A 99 19.42 -11.03 -0.63
N SER A 100 20.33 -11.83 -1.20
CA SER A 100 20.89 -11.56 -2.53
C SER A 100 19.81 -11.67 -3.61
N ILE A 101 19.86 -10.76 -4.60
CA ILE A 101 18.95 -10.76 -5.76
C ILE A 101 19.40 -11.85 -6.73
N GLU A 102 19.03 -13.08 -6.43
CA GLU A 102 19.31 -14.26 -7.22
C GLU A 102 18.02 -15.05 -7.47
N MET A 103 17.93 -15.74 -8.60
CA MET A 103 16.71 -16.47 -9.01
C MET A 103 16.24 -17.47 -7.95
N LYS A 104 17.18 -18.10 -7.23
CA LYS A 104 16.90 -19.05 -6.13
C LYS A 104 16.13 -18.43 -4.96
N ASN A 105 16.23 -17.10 -4.78
CA ASN A 105 15.65 -16.36 -3.67
C ASN A 105 14.30 -15.71 -4.01
N LEU A 106 13.87 -15.72 -5.29
CA LEU A 106 12.62 -15.08 -5.71
C LEU A 106 11.37 -15.71 -5.07
N CYS A 107 11.43 -16.99 -4.71
CA CYS A 107 10.35 -17.68 -4.02
C CYS A 107 10.01 -17.08 -2.64
N ILE A 108 10.89 -16.27 -2.04
CA ILE A 108 10.61 -15.64 -0.74
C ILE A 108 9.48 -14.60 -0.87
N PHE A 109 9.37 -13.91 -2.01
CA PHE A 109 8.33 -12.90 -2.25
C PHE A 109 7.06 -13.46 -2.94
N LEU A 110 7.17 -14.61 -3.61
CA LEU A 110 6.07 -15.21 -4.38
C LEU A 110 5.17 -16.18 -3.58
N ARG A 111 5.51 -16.45 -2.31
CA ARG A 111 4.66 -17.23 -1.39
C ARG A 111 3.54 -16.37 -0.83
#